data_AF-A0A257SCY1-F1
#
_entry.id   AF-A0A257SCY1-F1
#
_cell.length_a   1.000
_cell.length_b   1.000
_cell.length_c   1.000
_cell.angle_alpha   90.00
_cell.angle_beta   90.00
_cell.angle_gamma   90.00
#
_symmetry.space_group_name_H-M   'P 1'
#
loop_
_entity.id
_entity.type
_entity.pdbx_description
1 polymer ?
#
loop_
_entity_poly.entity_id
_entity_poly.type
_entity_poly.pdbx_seq_one_letter_code
_entity_poly.pdbx_strand_id
1 'polypeptide(L)'
;ADIVFHSTTKYLNGHSDMVGGIALVNDDDLADRLNFIQNAAGAVPGPFDSWLALRGTKTLHLRMPRHDTNGRAIAAWLAERVGAEQVNYIGLPTHPQHDLAKRQMTGFGGMMSVEMGTRERAAHVLGRVHVFSLAESLGGVESLISHPAMMTHASVDPERRAALGITDGLIRLSCGVEDIGDLLADLDHAFQGLPEQARRDRHPRTAAATPA
;
A
#
# COMPACT_ATOMS: atom_id res chain seq x y z
N ALA A 1 19.70 -10.00 5.00
CA ALA A 1 19.34 -10.15 3.58
C ALA A 1 20.55 -9.74 2.77
N ASP A 2 20.90 -10.51 1.74
CA ASP A 2 22.08 -10.24 0.90
C ASP A 2 21.82 -9.13 -0.14
N ILE A 3 20.55 -8.98 -0.56
CA ILE A 3 20.09 -7.91 -1.46
C ILE A 3 18.81 -7.28 -0.90
N VAL A 4 18.73 -5.94 -0.98
CA VAL A 4 17.50 -5.18 -0.77
C VAL A 4 17.11 -4.48 -2.07
N PHE A 5 15.89 -4.73 -2.54
CA PHE A 5 15.34 -4.09 -3.74
C PHE A 5 14.27 -3.09 -3.38
N HIS A 6 14.24 -1.97 -4.09
CA HIS A 6 13.14 -1.02 -4.05
C HIS A 6 12.71 -0.62 -5.45
N SER A 7 11.40 -0.41 -5.62
CA SER A 7 10.89 0.46 -6.68
C SER A 7 11.05 1.91 -6.22
N THR A 8 11.93 2.66 -6.89
CA THR A 8 12.16 4.07 -6.56
C THR A 8 10.97 4.95 -6.93
N THR A 9 10.10 4.47 -7.84
CA THR A 9 8.79 5.03 -8.20
C THR A 9 7.90 5.37 -7.00
N LYS A 10 8.05 4.63 -5.89
CA LYS A 10 7.13 4.69 -4.74
C LYS A 10 7.64 5.67 -3.70
N TYR A 11 7.66 5.29 -2.43
CA TYR A 11 8.03 6.20 -1.33
C TYR A 11 9.39 6.91 -1.50
N LEU A 12 10.38 6.26 -2.12
CA LEU A 12 11.74 6.83 -2.30
C LEU A 12 11.70 8.12 -3.11
N ASN A 13 11.11 8.12 -4.32
CA ASN A 13 10.80 9.35 -5.03
C ASN A 13 9.65 10.10 -4.31
N GLY A 14 8.49 9.45 -4.19
CA GLY A 14 7.34 9.96 -3.44
C GLY A 14 6.63 11.16 -4.06
N HIS A 15 6.86 11.46 -5.33
CA HIS A 15 6.24 12.58 -6.04
C HIS A 15 5.53 12.14 -7.33
N SER A 16 5.44 10.83 -7.58
CA SER A 16 4.69 10.22 -8.69
C SER A 16 5.07 10.78 -10.08
N ASP A 17 6.34 11.18 -10.24
CA ASP A 17 6.86 11.86 -11.42
C ASP A 17 8.04 11.13 -12.10
N MET A 18 8.37 9.92 -11.64
CA MET A 18 9.41 9.07 -12.22
C MET A 18 9.14 7.58 -11.99
N VAL A 19 9.68 6.71 -12.85
CA VAL A 19 9.65 5.24 -12.69
C VAL A 19 11.06 4.67 -12.63
N GLY A 20 11.34 3.79 -11.68
CA GLY A 20 12.68 3.21 -11.52
C GLY A 20 12.80 2.18 -10.40
N GLY A 21 14.00 1.62 -10.27
CA GLY A 21 14.35 0.66 -9.25
C GLY A 21 15.79 0.82 -8.77
N ILE A 22 16.07 0.27 -7.59
CA ILE A 22 17.41 0.21 -7.00
C ILE A 22 17.60 -1.15 -6.32
N ALA A 23 18.80 -1.70 -6.44
CA ALA A 23 19.27 -2.87 -5.72
C ALA A 23 20.44 -2.44 -4.84
N LEU A 24 20.39 -2.80 -3.55
CA LEU A 24 21.41 -2.50 -2.55
C LEU A 24 22.01 -3.81 -2.06
N VAL A 25 23.33 -3.89 -2.04
CA VAL A 25 24.09 -5.06 -1.58
C VAL A 25 25.21 -4.61 -0.64
N ASN A 26 25.69 -5.54 0.18
CA ASN A 26 26.80 -5.33 1.11
C ASN A 26 28.03 -6.21 0.79
N ASP A 27 28.03 -6.85 -0.38
CA ASP A 27 29.05 -7.77 -0.87
C ASP A 27 29.52 -7.30 -2.26
N ASP A 28 30.83 -7.09 -2.41
CA ASP A 28 31.43 -6.51 -3.62
C ASP A 28 31.33 -7.46 -4.82
N ASP A 29 31.51 -8.77 -4.60
CA ASP A 29 31.38 -9.78 -5.66
C ASP A 29 29.94 -9.81 -6.21
N LEU A 30 28.94 -9.66 -5.33
CA LEU A 30 27.54 -9.55 -5.73
C LEU A 30 27.25 -8.22 -6.45
N ALA A 31 27.88 -7.12 -6.02
CA ALA A 31 27.76 -5.82 -6.68
C ALA A 31 28.30 -5.88 -8.12
N ASP A 32 29.45 -6.50 -8.34
CA ASP A 32 30.07 -6.66 -9.65
C ASP A 32 29.21 -7.50 -10.58
N ARG A 33 28.62 -8.60 -10.07
CA ARG A 33 27.70 -9.44 -10.83
C ARG A 33 26.42 -8.70 -11.21
N LEU A 34 25.86 -7.89 -10.31
CA LEU A 34 24.68 -7.07 -10.61
C LEU A 34 24.99 -5.97 -11.63
N ASN A 35 26.15 -5.31 -11.51
CA ASN A 35 26.62 -4.30 -12.44
C ASN A 35 26.79 -4.89 -13.84
N PHE A 36 27.45 -6.06 -13.96
CA PHE A 36 27.59 -6.76 -15.23
C PHE A 36 26.23 -6.99 -15.90
N ILE A 37 25.23 -7.48 -15.15
CA ILE A 37 23.87 -7.70 -15.68
C ILE A 37 23.21 -6.38 -16.09
N GLN A 38 23.29 -5.34 -15.26
CA GLN A 38 22.69 -4.03 -15.55
C GLN A 38 23.28 -3.43 -16.84
N ASN A 39 24.60 -3.49 -16.99
CA ASN A 39 25.30 -3.01 -18.18
C ASN A 39 24.96 -3.84 -19.42
N ALA A 40 24.95 -5.17 -19.32
CA ALA A 40 24.64 -6.07 -20.43
C ALA A 40 23.18 -5.96 -20.90
N ALA A 41 22.24 -5.77 -19.97
CA ALA A 41 20.81 -5.62 -20.28
C ALA A 41 20.43 -4.19 -20.70
N GLY A 42 21.26 -3.19 -20.38
CA GLY A 42 20.99 -1.77 -20.67
C GLY A 42 19.86 -1.17 -19.82
N ALA A 43 19.44 -1.83 -18.75
CA ALA A 43 18.37 -1.36 -17.85
C ALA A 43 18.88 -0.33 -16.83
N VAL A 44 19.45 0.76 -17.33
CA VAL A 44 20.05 1.85 -16.54
C VAL A 44 19.08 3.04 -16.48
N PRO A 45 18.81 3.64 -15.30
CA PRO A 45 17.91 4.79 -15.21
C PRO A 45 18.49 6.02 -15.88
N GLY A 46 17.62 6.89 -16.42
CA GLY A 46 18.04 8.19 -16.93
C GLY A 46 18.68 9.05 -15.82
N PRO A 47 19.69 9.89 -16.12
CA PRO A 47 20.27 10.80 -15.13
C PRO A 47 19.25 11.76 -14.52
N PHE A 48 18.27 12.20 -15.31
CA PHE A 48 17.20 13.08 -14.83
C PHE A 48 16.26 12.36 -13.87
N ASP A 49 15.82 11.13 -14.17
CA ASP A 49 15.00 10.32 -13.26
C ASP A 49 15.76 9.99 -11.96
N SER A 50 17.06 9.72 -12.08
CA SER A 50 17.93 9.51 -10.92
C SER A 50 18.01 10.76 -10.04
N TRP A 51 18.06 11.95 -10.66
CA TRP A 51 17.99 13.22 -9.93
C TRP A 51 16.62 13.45 -9.28
N LEU A 52 15.51 13.12 -9.94
CA LEU A 52 14.16 13.19 -9.35
C LEU A 52 14.03 12.25 -8.15
N ALA A 53 14.53 11.02 -8.25
CA ALA A 53 14.59 10.08 -7.13
C ALA A 53 15.38 10.67 -5.95
N LEU A 54 16.60 11.18 -6.21
CA LEU A 54 17.46 11.80 -5.21
C LEU A 54 16.84 13.07 -4.60
N ARG A 55 16.11 13.86 -5.38
CA ARG A 55 15.34 15.01 -4.87
C ARG A 55 14.26 14.54 -3.90
N GLY A 56 13.55 13.46 -4.24
CA GLY A 56 12.49 12.87 -3.42
C GLY A 56 12.98 12.32 -2.08
N THR A 57 14.17 11.70 -2.03
CA THR A 57 14.71 11.13 -0.79
C THR A 57 15.01 12.18 0.27
N LYS A 58 15.31 13.42 -0.13
CA LYS A 58 15.56 14.54 0.79
C LYS A 58 14.37 14.84 1.70
N THR A 59 13.14 14.55 1.27
CA THR A 59 11.92 14.75 2.08
C THR A 59 11.34 13.46 2.63
N LEU A 60 11.97 12.30 2.38
CA LEU A 60 11.47 10.99 2.83
C LEU A 60 11.25 10.95 4.36
N HIS A 61 12.20 11.49 5.12
CA HIS A 61 12.14 11.55 6.58
C HIS A 61 11.00 12.44 7.11
N LEU A 62 10.48 13.38 6.32
CA LEU A 62 9.32 14.21 6.66
C LEU A 62 8.02 13.52 6.24
N ARG A 63 8.00 12.92 5.05
CA ARG A 63 6.81 12.28 4.46
C ARG A 63 6.44 10.99 5.18
N MET A 64 7.40 10.11 5.48
CA MET A 64 7.11 8.79 6.06
C MET A 64 6.40 8.85 7.42
N PRO A 65 6.80 9.70 8.38
CA PRO A 65 6.03 9.86 9.63
C PRO A 65 4.60 10.37 9.39
N ARG A 66 4.40 11.24 8.39
CA ARG A 66 3.06 11.73 8.04
C ARG A 66 2.19 10.65 7.42
N HIS A 67 2.73 9.86 6.49
CA HIS A 67 2.06 8.66 5.96
C HIS A 67 1.67 7.68 7.08
N ASP A 68 2.58 7.44 8.03
CA ASP A 68 2.30 6.57 9.18
C ASP A 68 1.18 7.11 10.08
N THR A 69 1.23 8.41 10.39
CA THR A 69 0.20 9.09 11.19
C THR A 69 -1.17 9.00 10.51
N ASN A 70 -1.24 9.34 9.22
CA ASN A 70 -2.47 9.28 8.45
C ASN A 70 -2.97 7.83 8.31
N GLY A 71 -2.07 6.88 8.02
CA GLY A 71 -2.39 5.46 7.91
C GLY A 71 -3.01 4.89 9.18
N ARG A 72 -2.45 5.21 10.36
CA ARG A 72 -3.01 4.76 11.64
C ARG A 72 -4.40 5.31 11.89
N ALA A 73 -4.60 6.61 11.66
CA ALA A 73 -5.88 7.27 11.90
C ALA A 73 -6.97 6.73 10.97
N ILE A 74 -6.68 6.58 9.67
CA ILE A 74 -7.61 6.02 8.70
C ILE A 74 -7.90 4.55 9.02
N ALA A 75 -6.89 3.74 9.36
CA ALA A 75 -7.11 2.34 9.71
C ALA A 75 -7.99 2.18 10.96
N ALA A 76 -7.80 3.03 11.97
CA ALA A 76 -8.64 3.04 13.16
C ALA A 76 -10.09 3.43 12.83
N TRP A 77 -10.27 4.49 12.04
CA TRP A 77 -11.60 4.92 11.57
C TRP A 77 -12.30 3.82 10.77
N LEU A 78 -11.60 3.19 9.82
CA LEU A 78 -12.13 2.07 9.04
C LEU A 78 -12.49 0.89 9.95
N ALA A 79 -11.64 0.55 10.92
CA ALA A 79 -11.90 -0.56 11.84
C ALA A 79 -13.17 -0.33 12.68
N GLU A 80 -13.45 0.91 13.05
CA GLU A 80 -14.70 1.29 13.74
C GLU A 80 -15.92 1.20 12.79
N ARG A 81 -15.76 1.62 11.53
CA ARG A 81 -16.84 1.66 10.53
C ARG A 81 -17.23 0.30 9.96
N VAL A 82 -16.26 -0.57 9.67
CA VAL A 82 -16.50 -1.85 8.96
C VAL A 82 -16.10 -3.10 9.76
N GLY A 83 -15.48 -2.92 10.93
CA GLY A 83 -14.91 -4.01 11.71
C GLY A 83 -13.41 -4.18 11.44
N ALA A 84 -12.63 -4.35 12.51
CA ALA A 84 -11.17 -4.44 12.44
C ALA A 84 -10.68 -5.65 11.63
N GLU A 85 -11.50 -6.70 11.51
CA GLU A 85 -11.18 -7.90 10.72
C GLU A 85 -11.29 -7.69 9.21
N GLN A 86 -11.99 -6.65 8.78
CA GLN A 86 -12.05 -6.24 7.37
C GLN A 86 -10.88 -5.36 6.97
N VAL A 87 -10.17 -4.76 7.93
CA VAL A 87 -9.05 -3.85 7.68
C VAL A 87 -7.73 -4.59 7.79
N ASN A 88 -7.02 -4.67 6.67
CA ASN A 88 -5.66 -5.19 6.60
C ASN A 88 -4.67 -4.02 6.72
N TYR A 89 -4.30 -3.70 7.95
CA TYR A 89 -3.26 -2.72 8.26
C TYR A 89 -2.33 -3.28 9.34
N ILE A 90 -1.03 -3.34 9.04
CA ILE A 90 -0.02 -3.93 9.93
C ILE A 90 0.08 -3.20 11.28
N GLY A 91 -0.35 -1.94 11.33
CA GLY A 91 -0.37 -1.12 12.54
C GLY A 91 -1.56 -1.33 13.46
N LEU A 92 -2.59 -2.10 13.06
CA LEU A 92 -3.69 -2.46 13.95
C LEU A 92 -3.23 -3.55 14.93
N PRO A 93 -3.57 -3.45 16.24
CA PRO A 93 -3.26 -4.51 17.21
C PRO A 93 -3.89 -5.87 16.88
N THR A 94 -4.99 -5.87 16.11
CA THR A 94 -5.67 -7.08 15.64
C THR A 94 -4.95 -7.77 14.48
N HIS A 95 -3.96 -7.12 13.85
CA HIS A 95 -3.23 -7.72 12.74
C HIS A 95 -2.29 -8.83 13.26
N PRO A 96 -2.30 -10.05 12.68
CA PRO A 96 -1.55 -11.20 13.20
C PRO A 96 -0.03 -10.97 13.35
N GLN A 97 0.52 -10.08 12.53
CA GLN A 97 1.96 -9.75 12.51
C GLN A 97 2.29 -8.39 13.15
N HIS A 98 1.36 -7.79 13.89
CA HIS A 98 1.55 -6.48 14.52
C HIS A 98 2.80 -6.45 15.43
N ASP A 99 2.94 -7.43 16.31
CA ASP A 99 4.09 -7.50 17.23
C ASP A 99 5.41 -7.75 16.50
N LEU A 100 5.40 -8.49 15.39
CA LEU A 100 6.57 -8.67 14.55
C LEU A 100 6.96 -7.34 13.89
N ALA A 101 5.98 -6.62 13.33
CA ALA A 101 6.21 -5.32 12.74
C ALA A 101 6.80 -4.32 13.73
N LYS A 102 6.30 -4.28 14.98
CA LYS A 102 6.89 -3.45 16.05
C LYS A 102 8.36 -3.75 16.33
N ARG A 103 8.79 -5.01 16.19
CA ARG A 103 10.18 -5.41 16.44
C ARG A 103 11.12 -5.03 15.30
N GLN A 104 10.65 -5.03 14.06
CA GLN A 104 11.51 -4.92 12.87
C GLN A 104 11.30 -3.63 12.06
N MET A 105 10.26 -2.83 12.36
CA MET A 105 9.91 -1.61 11.65
C MET A 105 9.85 -0.43 12.62
N THR A 106 10.23 0.77 12.15
CA THR A 106 10.15 2.02 12.93
C THR A 106 8.82 2.75 12.80
N GLY A 107 7.92 2.22 11.98
CA GLY A 107 6.57 2.72 11.67
C GLY A 107 5.83 1.70 10.81
N PHE A 108 4.54 1.89 10.62
CA PHE A 108 3.65 0.98 9.87
C PHE A 108 3.29 1.51 8.47
N GLY A 109 3.52 2.80 8.22
CA GLY A 109 3.34 3.43 6.91
C GLY A 109 1.88 3.73 6.58
N GLY A 110 1.64 4.16 5.33
CA GLY A 110 0.32 4.60 4.84
C GLY A 110 -0.41 3.57 3.97
N MET A 111 0.08 2.33 3.88
CA MET A 111 -0.51 1.30 3.02
C MET A 111 -1.47 0.41 3.80
N MET A 112 -2.70 0.26 3.30
CA MET A 112 -3.67 -0.68 3.85
C MET A 112 -4.63 -1.17 2.77
N SER A 113 -5.40 -2.20 3.11
CA SER A 113 -6.58 -2.59 2.34
C SER A 113 -7.78 -2.84 3.24
N VAL A 114 -8.98 -2.65 2.70
CA VAL A 114 -10.24 -2.88 3.42
C VAL A 114 -11.19 -3.70 2.56
N GLU A 115 -11.82 -4.68 3.20
CA GLU A 115 -12.83 -5.55 2.57
C GLU A 115 -14.23 -4.94 2.68
N MET A 116 -14.81 -4.57 1.53
CA MET A 116 -16.15 -4.01 1.46
C MET A 116 -17.24 -5.08 1.33
N GLY A 117 -16.86 -6.35 1.20
CA GLY A 117 -17.73 -7.52 1.09
C GLY A 117 -18.25 -7.77 -0.31
N THR A 118 -18.61 -6.72 -1.05
CA THR A 118 -19.07 -6.82 -2.45
C THR A 118 -18.47 -5.76 -3.35
N ARG A 119 -18.44 -6.04 -4.65
CA ARG A 119 -17.97 -5.13 -5.68
C ARG A 119 -18.77 -3.83 -5.73
N GLU A 120 -20.07 -3.90 -5.50
CA GLU A 120 -20.97 -2.75 -5.52
C GLU A 120 -20.65 -1.78 -4.37
N ARG A 121 -20.40 -2.32 -3.17
CA ARG A 121 -19.96 -1.51 -2.02
C ARG A 121 -18.60 -0.89 -2.26
N ALA A 122 -17.67 -1.64 -2.86
CA ALA A 122 -16.37 -1.11 -3.24
C ALA A 122 -16.50 0.02 -4.27
N ALA A 123 -17.26 -0.20 -5.35
CA ALA A 123 -17.52 0.79 -6.39
C ALA A 123 -18.23 2.04 -5.87
N HIS A 124 -19.15 1.88 -4.90
CA HIS A 124 -19.81 3.01 -4.24
C HIS A 124 -18.80 3.94 -3.56
N VAL A 125 -17.89 3.41 -2.75
CA VAL A 125 -16.85 4.22 -2.09
C VAL A 125 -15.92 4.85 -3.12
N LEU A 126 -15.40 4.05 -4.05
CA LEU A 126 -14.44 4.50 -5.07
C LEU A 126 -14.99 5.61 -5.97
N GLY A 127 -16.30 5.60 -6.25
CA GLY A 127 -16.96 6.61 -7.09
C GLY A 127 -17.34 7.90 -6.36
N ARG A 128 -17.10 8.00 -5.05
CA ARG A 128 -17.56 9.11 -4.21
C ARG A 128 -16.46 9.86 -3.48
N VAL A 129 -15.22 9.39 -3.53
CA VAL A 129 -14.09 10.14 -3.01
C VAL A 129 -13.75 11.35 -3.90
N HIS A 130 -13.24 12.40 -3.28
CA HIS A 130 -12.83 13.64 -3.93
C HIS A 130 -11.38 14.02 -3.65
N VAL A 131 -10.85 13.65 -2.48
CA VAL A 131 -9.45 13.87 -2.10
C VAL A 131 -8.61 12.67 -2.53
N PHE A 132 -9.08 11.45 -2.26
CA PHE A 132 -8.43 10.25 -2.79
C PHE A 132 -8.59 10.16 -4.31
N SER A 133 -7.47 10.05 -5.02
CA SER A 133 -7.49 9.81 -6.46
C SER A 133 -7.63 8.32 -6.76
N LEU A 134 -8.60 7.96 -7.62
CA LEU A 134 -8.73 6.60 -8.14
C LEU A 134 -7.62 6.31 -9.16
N ALA A 135 -6.51 5.74 -8.72
CA ALA A 135 -5.35 5.49 -9.57
C ALA A 135 -4.52 4.27 -9.14
N GLU A 136 -3.71 3.77 -10.08
CA GLU A 136 -2.66 2.80 -9.78
C GLU A 136 -1.42 3.49 -9.18
N SER A 137 -0.41 2.70 -8.78
CA SER A 137 0.76 3.14 -7.99
C SER A 137 0.47 3.34 -6.48
N LEU A 138 1.45 3.85 -5.72
CA LEU A 138 1.39 4.09 -4.28
C LEU A 138 2.60 4.92 -3.79
N GLY A 139 2.51 5.47 -2.59
CA GLY A 139 3.63 6.07 -1.86
C GLY A 139 4.06 7.47 -2.32
N GLY A 140 3.27 8.09 -3.20
CA GLY A 140 3.32 9.52 -3.49
C GLY A 140 2.82 10.36 -2.31
N VAL A 141 3.00 11.69 -2.40
CA VAL A 141 2.47 12.63 -1.41
C VAL A 141 0.94 12.70 -1.42
N GLU A 142 0.34 12.42 -2.57
CA GLU A 142 -1.10 12.34 -2.79
C GLU A 142 -1.69 11.00 -2.33
N SER A 143 -2.90 11.07 -1.82
CA SER A 143 -3.69 9.93 -1.39
C SER A 143 -4.31 9.22 -2.58
N LEU A 144 -4.02 7.92 -2.71
CA LEU A 144 -4.55 7.08 -3.78
C LEU A 144 -5.46 5.99 -3.24
N ILE A 145 -6.54 5.71 -3.96
CA ILE A 145 -7.45 4.60 -3.69
C ILE A 145 -7.61 3.77 -4.96
N SER A 146 -7.79 2.46 -4.82
CA SER A 146 -7.77 1.55 -5.97
C SER A 146 -8.55 0.27 -5.70
N HIS A 147 -9.00 -0.38 -6.77
CA HIS A 147 -9.67 -1.68 -6.75
C HIS A 147 -8.73 -2.77 -7.31
N PRO A 148 -7.97 -3.51 -6.47
CA PRO A 148 -6.93 -4.40 -6.96
C PRO A 148 -7.40 -5.42 -8.00
N ALA A 149 -8.58 -6.04 -7.81
CA ALA A 149 -9.11 -7.05 -8.73
C ALA A 149 -9.50 -6.52 -10.13
N MET A 150 -9.66 -5.20 -10.31
CA MET A 150 -9.98 -4.60 -11.62
C MET A 150 -8.85 -3.76 -12.20
N MET A 151 -7.80 -3.51 -11.42
CA MET A 151 -6.71 -2.60 -11.77
C MET A 151 -5.38 -3.36 -11.64
N THR A 152 -4.61 -3.09 -10.58
CA THR A 152 -3.26 -3.64 -10.34
C THR A 152 -3.10 -5.17 -10.41
N HIS A 153 -4.16 -5.94 -10.19
CA HIS A 153 -4.15 -7.41 -10.27
C HIS A 153 -5.17 -7.95 -11.28
N ALA A 154 -5.62 -7.13 -12.24
CA ALA A 154 -6.54 -7.55 -13.30
C ALA A 154 -5.98 -8.71 -14.14
N SER A 155 -4.65 -8.78 -14.31
CA SER A 155 -3.96 -9.82 -15.07
C SER A 155 -3.79 -11.16 -14.33
N VAL A 156 -4.20 -11.25 -13.08
CA VAL A 156 -4.12 -12.49 -12.29
C VAL A 156 -5.46 -13.23 -12.37
N ASP A 157 -5.42 -14.53 -12.64
CA ASP A 157 -6.62 -15.36 -12.76
C ASP A 157 -7.53 -15.28 -11.52
N PRO A 158 -8.86 -15.24 -11.67
CA PRO A 158 -9.80 -15.06 -10.55
C PRO A 158 -9.59 -16.05 -9.40
N GLU A 159 -9.37 -17.33 -9.70
CA GLU A 159 -9.10 -18.36 -8.69
C GLU A 159 -7.82 -18.06 -7.91
N ARG A 160 -6.77 -17.61 -8.60
CA ARG A 160 -5.50 -17.25 -7.98
C ARG A 160 -5.63 -15.99 -7.14
N ARG A 161 -6.42 -15.00 -7.57
CA ARG A 161 -6.71 -13.80 -6.77
C ARG A 161 -7.45 -14.14 -5.48
N ALA A 162 -8.47 -14.98 -5.57
CA ALA A 162 -9.22 -15.45 -4.40
C ALA A 162 -8.30 -16.18 -3.40
N ALA A 163 -7.41 -17.05 -3.89
CA ALA A 163 -6.42 -17.74 -3.06
C ALA A 163 -5.43 -16.78 -2.36
N LEU A 164 -5.17 -15.61 -2.94
CA LEU A 164 -4.33 -14.55 -2.37
C LEU A 164 -5.13 -13.59 -1.47
N GLY A 165 -6.43 -13.81 -1.29
CA GLY A 165 -7.31 -12.90 -0.53
C GLY A 165 -7.64 -11.60 -1.24
N ILE A 166 -7.44 -11.54 -2.56
CA ILE A 166 -7.81 -10.40 -3.42
C ILE A 166 -9.22 -10.63 -3.93
N THR A 167 -10.20 -10.17 -3.15
CA THR A 167 -11.63 -10.28 -3.48
C THR A 167 -12.09 -9.15 -4.39
N ASP A 168 -13.29 -9.30 -4.95
CA ASP A 168 -13.95 -8.23 -5.70
C ASP A 168 -14.48 -7.08 -4.81
N GLY A 169 -14.47 -7.24 -3.48
CA GLY A 169 -14.81 -6.17 -2.54
C GLY A 169 -13.60 -5.45 -1.96
N LEU A 170 -12.38 -5.87 -2.31
CA LEU A 170 -11.16 -5.32 -1.74
C LEU A 170 -10.86 -3.92 -2.30
N ILE A 171 -10.71 -2.95 -1.41
CA ILE A 171 -10.15 -1.63 -1.70
C ILE A 171 -8.75 -1.55 -1.12
N ARG A 172 -7.81 -0.96 -1.87
CA ARG A 172 -6.46 -0.63 -1.37
C ARG A 172 -6.29 0.89 -1.31
N LEU A 173 -5.80 1.37 -0.17
CA LEU A 173 -5.47 2.77 0.07
C LEU A 173 -3.95 2.94 0.19
N SER A 174 -3.44 4.01 -0.42
CA SER A 174 -2.13 4.59 -0.18
C SER A 174 -2.37 5.97 0.41
N CYS A 175 -2.36 6.08 1.73
CA CYS A 175 -2.60 7.33 2.45
C CYS A 175 -1.43 8.28 2.23
N GLY A 176 -1.70 9.45 1.66
CA GLY A 176 -0.78 10.53 1.39
C GLY A 176 -0.43 11.34 2.63
N VAL A 177 0.01 12.59 2.41
CA VAL A 177 0.46 13.52 3.46
C VAL A 177 -0.49 14.68 3.72
N GLU A 178 -1.69 14.64 3.16
CA GLU A 178 -2.74 15.65 3.33
C GLU A 178 -3.17 15.82 4.80
N ASP A 179 -4.04 16.80 5.04
CA ASP A 179 -4.68 16.93 6.35
C ASP A 179 -5.54 15.70 6.67
N ILE A 180 -5.40 15.19 7.89
CA ILE A 180 -6.11 13.97 8.27
C ILE A 180 -7.63 14.21 8.39
N GLY A 181 -8.05 15.42 8.77
CA GLY A 181 -9.46 15.79 8.82
C GLY A 181 -10.09 15.73 7.43
N ASP A 182 -9.40 16.23 6.42
CA ASP A 182 -9.87 16.19 5.03
C ASP A 182 -9.98 14.76 4.50
N LEU A 183 -8.97 13.91 4.77
CA LEU A 183 -9.01 12.49 4.35
C LEU A 183 -10.14 11.71 5.02
N LEU A 184 -10.37 11.94 6.32
CA LEU A 184 -11.46 11.28 7.04
C LEU A 184 -12.83 11.79 6.61
N ALA A 185 -12.97 13.10 6.35
CA ALA A 185 -14.20 13.68 5.84
C ALA A 185 -14.54 13.16 4.44
N ASP A 186 -13.53 13.00 3.58
CA ASP A 186 -13.70 12.43 2.24
C ASP A 186 -14.17 10.98 2.29
N LEU A 187 -13.54 10.16 3.15
CA LEU A 187 -13.97 8.78 3.38
C LEU A 187 -15.36 8.72 4.02
N ASP A 188 -15.68 9.58 4.98
CA ASP A 188 -17.01 9.62 5.60
C ASP A 188 -18.08 9.90 4.54
N HIS A 189 -17.86 10.91 3.69
CA HIS A 189 -18.73 11.22 2.56
C HIS A 189 -18.89 10.03 1.59
N ALA A 190 -17.80 9.34 1.28
CA ALA A 190 -17.79 8.20 0.39
C ALA A 190 -18.53 6.98 0.98
N PHE A 191 -18.55 6.83 2.31
CA PHE A 191 -19.23 5.75 3.01
C PHE A 191 -20.72 6.01 3.26
N GLN A 192 -21.19 7.26 3.17
CA GLN A 192 -22.61 7.61 3.32
C GLN A 192 -23.50 6.80 2.37
N GLY A 193 -24.65 6.35 2.89
CA GLY A 193 -25.62 5.55 2.14
C GLY A 193 -25.30 4.06 2.05
N LEU A 194 -24.14 3.61 2.55
CA LEU A 194 -23.89 2.19 2.72
C LEU A 194 -24.63 1.68 3.97
N PRO A 195 -25.35 0.54 3.89
CA PRO A 195 -25.88 -0.10 5.08
C PRO A 195 -24.72 -0.54 5.98
N GLU A 196 -24.92 -0.47 7.29
CA GLU A 196 -23.96 -0.99 8.27
C GLU A 196 -23.63 -2.45 7.94
N GLN A 197 -22.35 -2.79 7.90
CA GLN A 197 -21.94 -4.18 7.72
C GLN A 197 -22.35 -4.95 8.97
N ALA A 198 -23.22 -5.96 8.81
CA ALA A 198 -23.48 -6.90 9.87
C ALA A 198 -22.13 -7.51 10.30
N ARG A 199 -21.76 -7.34 11.57
CA ARG A 199 -20.56 -7.95 12.16
C ARG A 199 -20.64 -9.45 11.89
N ARG A 200 -19.86 -9.95 10.92
CA ARG A 200 -19.88 -11.37 10.59
C ARG A 200 -19.13 -12.14 11.68
N ASP A 201 -19.82 -13.10 12.28
CA ASP A 201 -19.17 -14.06 13.18
C ASP A 201 -18.06 -14.81 12.43
N ARG A 202 -16.95 -14.95 13.15
CA ARG A 202 -15.62 -15.41 12.73
C ARG A 202 -15.66 -16.49 11.65
N HIS A 203 -15.02 -16.23 10.51
CA HIS A 203 -14.37 -17.29 9.73
C HIS A 203 -12.86 -17.13 9.92
N PRO A 204 -12.15 -18.11 10.49
CA PRO A 204 -10.72 -18.01 10.65
C PRO A 204 -10.08 -17.91 9.26
N ARG A 205 -9.39 -16.80 8.98
CA ARG A 205 -8.43 -16.77 7.87
C ARG A 205 -7.43 -17.88 8.17
N THR A 206 -7.44 -18.93 7.36
CA THR A 206 -6.49 -20.03 7.47
C THR A 206 -5.10 -19.43 7.39
N ALA A 207 -4.34 -19.56 8.48
CA ALA A 207 -2.92 -19.27 8.48
C ALA A 207 -2.30 -20.10 7.36
N ALA A 208 -1.74 -19.43 6.34
CA ALA A 208 -0.94 -20.10 5.35
C ALA A 208 0.18 -20.84 6.10
N ALA A 209 0.13 -22.17 6.06
CA ALA A 209 1.11 -23.03 6.68
C ALA A 209 2.49 -22.63 6.17
N THR A 210 3.37 -22.24 7.08
CA THR A 210 4.80 -22.11 6.81
C THR A 210 5.30 -23.51 6.42
N PRO A 211 5.84 -23.74 5.21
CA PRO A 211 6.52 -24.99 4.94
C PRO A 211 7.79 -25.03 5.79
N ALA A 212 8.04 -26.20 6.37
CA ALA A 212 9.24 -26.52 7.15
C ALA A 212 10.53 -26.43 6.33
#